data_AF-A0A1V6HSG6-F1
#
_entry.id   AF-A0A1V6HSG6-F1
#
_cell.length_a   1.000
_cell.length_b   1.000
_cell.length_c   1.000
_cell.angle_alpha   90.00
_cell.angle_beta   90.00
_cell.angle_gamma   90.00
#
_symmetry.space_group_name_H-M   'P 1'
#
loop_
_entity.id
_entity.type
_entity.pdbx_description
1 polymer ?
#
loop_
_entity_poly.entity_id
_entity_poly.type
_entity_poly.pdbx_seq_one_letter_code
_entity_poly.pdbx_strand_id
1 'polypeptide(L)'
;MASKQPVSGVLAEMLRLARSCDYFQCLRLARDASTTEVKDAWLYVVAELKALESLQDMTEEEALALKEVTQVFNDAFEVLSDPDLRLAYRLALES
;
A
#
# COMPACT_ATOMS: atom_id res chain seq x y z
N MET A 1 15.44 -22.97 -10.57
CA MET A 1 14.28 -22.46 -11.35
C MET A 1 13.61 -21.41 -10.48
N ALA A 2 13.75 -20.13 -10.83
CA ALA A 2 13.15 -19.05 -10.04
C ALA A 2 11.64 -19.05 -10.30
N SER A 3 10.84 -19.31 -9.26
CA SER A 3 9.39 -19.21 -9.31
C SER A 3 9.03 -17.76 -9.63
N LYS A 4 8.60 -17.52 -10.87
CA LYS A 4 7.97 -16.27 -11.27
C LYS A 4 6.69 -16.20 -10.46
N GLN A 5 6.68 -15.47 -9.34
CA GLN A 5 5.40 -15.16 -8.67
C GLN A 5 4.52 -14.53 -9.75
N PRO A 6 3.30 -15.05 -9.99
CA PRO A 6 2.44 -14.43 -10.96
C PRO A 6 2.21 -13.00 -10.48
N VAL A 7 2.42 -12.03 -11.38
CA VAL A 7 2.16 -10.59 -11.17
C VAL A 7 0.81 -10.39 -10.46
N SER A 8 -0.17 -11.20 -10.86
CA SER A 8 -1.48 -11.36 -10.24
C SER A 8 -1.45 -11.56 -8.72
N GLY A 9 -0.52 -12.33 -8.14
CA GLY A 9 -0.51 -12.63 -6.71
C GLY A 9 -0.12 -11.45 -5.82
N VAL A 10 0.93 -10.72 -6.20
CA VAL A 10 1.38 -9.53 -5.44
C VAL A 10 0.36 -8.40 -5.61
N LEU A 11 -0.07 -8.13 -6.84
CA LEU A 11 -1.07 -7.10 -7.11
C LEU A 11 -2.41 -7.41 -6.43
N ALA A 12 -2.87 -8.67 -6.45
CA ALA A 12 -4.11 -9.06 -5.76
C ALA A 12 -4.01 -8.89 -4.25
N GLU A 13 -2.86 -9.19 -3.64
CA GLU A 13 -2.66 -8.98 -2.21
C GLU A 13 -2.65 -7.48 -1.86
N MET A 14 -1.96 -6.66 -2.64
CA MET A 14 -1.97 -5.21 -2.42
C MET A 14 -3.38 -4.63 -2.64
N LEU A 15 -4.13 -5.13 -3.62
CA LEU A 15 -5.53 -4.74 -3.84
C LEU A 15 -6.43 -5.15 -2.68
N ARG A 16 -6.22 -6.36 -2.11
CA ARG A 16 -6.91 -6.81 -0.91
C ARG A 16 -6.64 -5.88 0.27
N LEU A 17 -5.39 -5.45 0.44
CA LEU A 17 -5.00 -4.51 1.49
C LEU A 17 -5.59 -3.11 1.26
N ALA A 18 -5.54 -2.60 0.03
CA ALA A 18 -6.16 -1.32 -0.33
C ALA A 18 -7.67 -1.29 0.00
N ARG A 19 -8.36 -2.41 -0.22
CA ARG A 19 -9.79 -2.56 0.04
C ARG A 19 -10.14 -2.87 1.50
N SER A 20 -9.14 -3.07 2.36
CA SER A 20 -9.38 -3.36 3.78
C SER A 20 -9.80 -2.12 4.59
N CYS A 21 -9.74 -0.92 3.99
CA CYS A 21 -10.02 0.37 4.63
C CYS A 21 -9.16 0.70 5.87
N ASP A 22 -8.07 -0.05 6.10
CA ASP A 22 -7.11 0.21 7.18
C ASP A 22 -5.75 0.62 6.57
N TYR A 23 -5.37 1.89 6.74
CA TYR A 23 -4.13 2.44 6.21
C TYR A 23 -2.89 1.82 6.84
N PHE A 24 -2.97 1.32 8.09
CA PHE A 24 -1.86 0.59 8.69
C PHE A 24 -1.67 -0.76 8.00
N GLN A 25 -2.77 -1.44 7.63
CA GLN A 25 -2.71 -2.69 6.87
C GLN A 25 -2.14 -2.49 5.46
N CYS A 26 -2.45 -1.36 4.81
CA CYS A 26 -1.86 -1.01 3.51
C CYS A 26 -0.32 -1.00 3.58
N LEU A 27 0.24 -0.40 4.64
CA LEU A 27 1.70 -0.38 4.85
C LEU A 27 2.24 -1.61 5.59
N ARG A 28 1.40 -2.61 5.87
CA ARG A 28 1.73 -3.83 6.65
C ARG A 28 2.32 -3.51 8.03
N LEU A 29 1.79 -2.46 8.67
CA LEU A 29 2.23 -1.97 9.97
C LEU A 29 1.22 -2.28 11.07
N ALA A 30 1.73 -2.34 12.30
CA ALA A 30 0.88 -2.28 13.49
C ALA A 30 0.38 -0.84 13.73
N ARG A 31 -0.76 -0.69 14.42
CA ARG A 31 -1.39 0.62 14.67
C ARG A 31 -0.55 1.56 15.55
N ASP A 32 0.37 0.99 16.33
CA ASP A 32 1.32 1.69 17.20
C ASP A 32 2.67 2.01 16.52
N ALA A 33 2.86 1.64 15.24
CA ALA A 33 4.10 1.89 14.50
C ALA A 33 4.51 3.37 14.56
N SER A 34 5.79 3.68 14.76
CA SER A 34 6.31 5.04 14.74
C SER A 34 6.26 5.68 13.34
N THR A 35 6.38 7.00 13.26
CA THR A 35 6.50 7.71 11.97
C THR A 35 7.74 7.27 11.18
N THR A 36 8.81 6.85 11.86
CA THR A 36 9.99 6.29 11.21
C THR A 36 9.66 4.96 10.54
N GLU A 37 8.96 4.05 11.23
CA GLU A 37 8.51 2.78 10.66
C GLU A 37 7.55 2.96 9.48
N VAL A 38 6.70 3.98 9.51
CA VAL A 38 5.86 4.37 8.37
C VAL A 38 6.70 4.75 7.15
N LYS A 39 7.74 5.56 7.34
CA LYS A 39 8.65 5.96 6.26
C LYS A 39 9.46 4.80 5.73
N ASP A 40 9.95 3.92 6.60
CA ASP A 40 10.70 2.74 6.18
C ASP A 40 9.81 1.76 5.41
N ALA A 41 8.60 1.47 5.89
CA ALA A 41 7.62 0.64 5.20
C ALA A 41 7.27 1.20 3.81
N TRP A 42 7.13 2.52 3.70
CA TRP A 42 6.87 3.18 2.43
C TRP A 42 7.96 2.93 1.39
N LEU A 43 9.24 2.90 1.79
CA LEU A 43 10.33 2.61 0.86
C LEU A 43 10.21 1.21 0.24
N TYR A 44 9.79 0.21 1.03
CA TYR A 44 9.55 -1.14 0.52
C TYR A 44 8.34 -1.19 -0.41
N VAL A 45 7.24 -0.55 -0.03
CA VAL A 45 6.03 -0.44 -0.87
C VAL A 45 6.34 0.22 -2.21
N VAL A 46 7.05 1.34 -2.22
CA VAL A 46 7.41 2.06 -3.46
C VAL A 46 8.28 1.19 -4.37
N ALA A 47 9.17 0.37 -3.80
CA ALA A 47 9.94 -0.58 -4.58
C ALA A 47 9.05 -1.67 -5.20
N GLU A 48 8.08 -2.21 -4.45
CA GLU A 48 7.08 -3.17 -4.97
C GLU A 48 6.25 -2.54 -6.10
N LEU A 49 5.73 -1.31 -5.91
CA LEU A 49 4.93 -0.60 -6.91
C LEU A 49 5.72 -0.32 -8.20
N LYS A 50 6.95 0.18 -8.08
CA LYS A 50 7.81 0.42 -9.25
C LYS A 50 8.16 -0.87 -9.99
N ALA A 51 8.36 -1.96 -9.26
CA ALA A 51 8.58 -3.27 -9.88
C ALA A 51 7.35 -3.70 -10.69
N LEU A 52 6.14 -3.50 -10.16
CA LEU A 52 4.89 -3.78 -10.87
C LEU A 52 4.70 -2.87 -12.10
N GLU A 53 4.95 -1.57 -11.98
CA GLU A 53 4.87 -0.61 -13.09
C GLU A 53 5.84 -0.94 -14.23
N SER A 54 7.00 -1.55 -13.92
CA SER A 54 8.01 -1.90 -14.91
C SER A 54 7.66 -3.13 -15.77
N LEU A 55 6.57 -3.82 -15.44
CA LEU A 55 6.14 -5.02 -16.15
C LEU A 55 5.57 -4.66 -17.52
N GLN A 56 6.24 -5.14 -18.56
CA GLN A 56 5.70 -5.19 -19.91
C GLN A 56 4.73 -6.38 -19.94
N ASP A 57 3.50 -6.19 -20.44
CA ASP A 57 2.41 -7.19 -20.54
C ASP A 57 1.29 -7.13 -19.48
N MET A 58 1.08 -6.00 -18.79
CA MET A 58 -0.14 -5.81 -17.98
C MET A 58 -1.39 -5.65 -18.86
N THR A 59 -2.46 -6.33 -18.45
CA THR A 59 -3.81 -6.10 -18.97
C THR A 59 -4.36 -4.75 -18.50
N GLU A 60 -5.40 -4.25 -19.18
CA GLU A 60 -6.08 -3.00 -18.77
C GLU A 60 -6.66 -3.09 -17.36
N GLU A 61 -7.22 -4.26 -16.99
CA GLU A 61 -7.73 -4.51 -15.64
C GLU A 61 -6.61 -4.44 -14.59
N GLU A 62 -5.46 -5.05 -14.86
CA GLU A 62 -4.29 -4.97 -13.96
C GLU A 62 -3.74 -3.55 -13.86
N ALA A 63 -3.76 -2.77 -14.94
CA ALA A 63 -3.36 -1.37 -14.92
C ALA A 63 -4.28 -0.49 -14.08
N LEU A 64 -5.59 -0.73 -14.15
CA LEU A 64 -6.57 -0.05 -13.29
C LEU A 64 -6.40 -0.47 -11.83
N ALA A 65 -6.21 -1.75 -11.55
CA ALA A 65 -5.95 -2.26 -10.21
C ALA A 65 -4.65 -1.68 -9.62
N LEU A 66 -3.58 -1.60 -10.42
CA LEU A 66 -2.32 -1.00 -9.99
C LEU A 66 -2.50 0.49 -9.66
N LYS A 67 -3.26 1.22 -10.49
CA LYS A 67 -3.58 2.62 -10.22
C LYS A 67 -4.37 2.80 -8.93
N GLU A 68 -5.39 1.96 -8.69
CA GLU A 68 -6.18 1.94 -7.44
C GLU A 68 -5.26 1.71 -6.23
N VAL A 69 -4.43 0.66 -6.28
CA VAL A 69 -3.47 0.32 -5.22
C VAL A 69 -2.50 1.47 -4.97
N THR A 70 -1.87 2.01 -6.01
CA THR A 70 -0.91 3.12 -5.89
C THR A 70 -1.56 4.33 -5.23
N GLN A 71 -2.80 4.66 -5.61
CA GLN A 71 -3.51 5.79 -4.99
C GLN A 71 -3.76 5.54 -3.50
N VAL A 72 -4.37 4.41 -3.13
CA VAL A 72 -4.70 4.12 -1.73
C VAL A 72 -3.45 4.03 -0.86
N PHE A 73 -2.37 3.47 -1.36
CA PHE A 73 -1.12 3.34 -0.61
C PHE A 73 -0.40 4.70 -0.45
N ASN A 74 -0.48 5.59 -1.45
CA ASN A 74 -0.04 6.98 -1.31
C ASN A 74 -0.85 7.71 -0.24
N ASP A 75 -2.18 7.60 -0.28
CA ASP A 75 -3.08 8.24 0.69
C ASP A 75 -2.78 7.72 2.12
N ALA A 76 -2.57 6.40 2.25
CA ALA A 76 -2.18 5.79 3.53
C ALA A 76 -0.85 6.35 4.05
N PHE A 77 0.15 6.51 3.18
CA PHE A 77 1.43 7.11 3.57
C PHE A 77 1.28 8.59 3.95
N GLU A 78 0.53 9.38 3.18
CA GLU A 78 0.28 10.80 3.48
C GLU A 78 -0.37 10.96 4.85
N VAL A 79 -1.43 10.19 5.12
CA VAL A 79 -2.15 10.25 6.41
C VAL A 79 -1.29 9.74 7.56
N LEU A 80 -0.55 8.64 7.41
CA LEU A 80 0.21 8.05 8.51
C LEU A 80 1.56 8.72 8.79
N SER A 81 2.12 9.43 7.80
CA SER A 81 3.40 10.14 7.96
C SER A 81 3.22 11.53 8.58
N ASP A 82 2.03 12.13 8.45
CA ASP A 82 1.65 13.38 9.11
C ASP A 82 1.07 13.11 10.51
N PRO A 83 1.64 13.66 11.59
CA PRO A 83 1.16 13.42 12.95
C PRO A 83 -0.29 13.84 13.20
N ASP A 84 -0.74 14.94 12.60
CA ASP A 84 -2.07 15.52 12.81
C ASP A 84 -3.12 14.71 12.05
N LEU A 85 -2.86 14.40 10.77
CA LEU A 85 -3.73 13.52 9.98
C LEU A 85 -3.81 12.12 10.59
N ARG A 86 -2.69 11.59 11.07
CA ARG A 86 -2.66 10.29 11.75
C ARG A 86 -3.47 10.29 13.04
N LEU A 87 -3.43 11.37 13.82
CA LEU A 87 -4.25 11.49 15.02
C LEU A 87 -5.73 11.51 14.65
N ALA A 88 -6.13 12.33 13.68
CA ALA A 88 -7.51 12.41 13.20
C ALA A 88 -8.00 11.05 12.68
N TYR A 89 -7.17 10.34 11.91
CA TYR A 89 -7.49 9.01 11.40
C TYR A 89 -7.69 7.98 12.51
N ARG A 90 -6.82 7.97 13.53
CA ARG A 90 -6.99 7.08 14.70
C ARG A 90 -8.29 7.33 15.45
N LEU A 91 -8.64 8.60 15.66
CA LEU A 91 -9.91 8.96 16.30
C LEU A 91 -11.12 8.50 15.47
N ALA A 92 -11.03 8.59 14.14
CA ALA A 92 -12.08 8.12 13.24
C ALA A 92 -12.25 6.60 13.25
N LEU A 93 -11.20 5.82 13.54
CA LEU A 93 -11.27 4.36 13.67
C LEU A 93 -11.89 3.90 15.00
N GLU A 94 -11.88 4.75 16.03
CA GLU A 94 -12.42 4.46 17.36
C GLU A 94 -13.89 4.91 17.53
N SER A 95 -14.41 5.68 16.56
CA SER A 95 -15.78 6.22 16.53
C SER A 95 -16.76 5.27 15.84
#